data_AF-A0A957H528-F1
#
_entry.id   AF-A0A957H528-F1
#
_cell.length_a   1.000
_cell.length_b   1.000
_cell.length_c   1.000
_cell.angle_alpha   90.00
_cell.angle_beta   90.00
_cell.angle_gamma   90.00
#
_symmetry.space_group_name_H-M   'P 1'
#
loop_
_entity.id
_entity.type
_entity.pdbx_description
1 polymer ?
#
loop_
_entity_poly.entity_id
_entity_poly.type
_entity_poly.pdbx_seq_one_letter_code
_entity_poly.pdbx_strand_id
1 'polypeptide(L)'
;MDKLDAVTLLNAYCQGIFPMDHDGEIYWYAPDPRAILPLDNFHLPRSLARTVKQKKYEVRIDTAFADVMRACARSAPGREDTWISEEFVEVYSQLHEAGFAHSVESWQDGRLVGGLYGVAVNSFFAGESMFSQARDASKVALVALVNYLRQRRFLLLDVQFTTPHLERFGVI
;
A
#
# COMPACT_ATOMS: atom_id res chain seq x y z
N MET A 1 -13.84 -12.89 -21.06
CA MET A 1 -12.97 -12.75 -19.88
C MET A 1 -13.87 -12.31 -18.76
N ASP A 2 -13.96 -13.09 -17.69
CA ASP A 2 -14.69 -12.66 -16.51
C ASP A 2 -13.96 -11.43 -15.95
N LYS A 3 -14.68 -10.31 -15.89
CA LYS A 3 -14.16 -9.02 -15.39
C LYS A 3 -13.78 -9.19 -13.92
N LEU A 4 -12.68 -8.58 -13.47
CA LEU A 4 -12.35 -8.59 -12.04
C LEU A 4 -13.46 -7.88 -11.27
N ASP A 5 -13.91 -8.48 -10.17
CA ASP A 5 -14.91 -7.89 -9.29
C ASP A 5 -14.43 -7.86 -7.83
N ALA A 6 -15.02 -6.97 -7.03
CA ALA A 6 -14.61 -6.72 -5.65
C ALA A 6 -14.78 -7.95 -4.74
N VAL A 7 -15.83 -8.77 -4.96
CA VAL A 7 -16.07 -9.97 -4.15
C VAL A 7 -15.01 -11.03 -4.44
N THR A 8 -14.70 -11.26 -5.71
CA THR A 8 -13.61 -12.15 -6.13
C THR A 8 -12.28 -11.69 -5.56
N LEU A 9 -11.99 -10.39 -5.63
CA LEU A 9 -10.76 -9.82 -5.08
C LEU A 9 -10.66 -10.02 -3.55
N LEU A 10 -11.72 -9.71 -2.80
CA LEU A 10 -11.74 -9.91 -1.35
C LEU A 10 -11.55 -11.38 -0.98
N ASN A 11 -12.21 -12.30 -1.70
CA ASN A 11 -12.06 -13.74 -1.49
C ASN A 11 -10.63 -14.22 -1.76
N ALA A 12 -9.93 -13.62 -2.73
CA ALA A 12 -8.52 -13.91 -2.99
C ALA A 12 -7.65 -13.49 -1.80
N TYR A 13 -7.82 -12.28 -1.26
CA TYR A 13 -7.08 -11.84 -0.07
C TYR A 13 -7.31 -12.73 1.15
N CYS A 14 -8.54 -13.19 1.36
CA CYS A 14 -8.87 -14.16 2.42
C CYS A 14 -8.11 -15.49 2.28
N GLN A 15 -7.67 -15.84 1.08
CA GLN A 15 -6.89 -17.05 0.77
C GLN A 15 -5.39 -16.77 0.67
N GLY A 16 -4.94 -15.54 0.93
CA GLY A 16 -3.56 -15.15 0.72
C GLY A 16 -3.18 -15.12 -0.76
N ILE A 17 -4.09 -14.68 -1.64
CA ILE A 17 -3.85 -14.52 -3.08
C ILE A 17 -4.08 -13.06 -3.45
N PHE A 18 -3.26 -12.50 -4.32
CA PHE A 18 -3.44 -11.15 -4.86
C PHE A 18 -3.28 -11.13 -6.38
N PRO A 19 -4.02 -10.26 -7.09
CA PRO A 19 -3.90 -10.12 -8.53
C PRO A 19 -2.83 -9.11 -8.93
N MET A 20 -2.24 -9.30 -10.10
CA MET A 20 -1.54 -8.24 -10.84
C MET A 20 -1.89 -8.35 -12.32
N ASP A 21 -2.07 -7.21 -12.98
CA ASP A 21 -2.22 -7.16 -14.44
C ASP A 21 -0.85 -7.28 -15.12
N HIS A 22 -0.79 -8.08 -16.17
CA HIS A 22 0.32 -8.12 -17.10
C HIS A 22 -0.24 -8.09 -18.52
N ASP A 23 -0.05 -6.96 -19.21
CA ASP A 23 -0.50 -6.72 -20.58
C ASP A 23 -2.01 -6.98 -20.80
N GLY A 24 -2.85 -6.62 -19.82
CA GLY A 24 -4.30 -6.77 -19.87
C GLY A 24 -4.81 -8.16 -19.45
N GLU A 25 -3.92 -9.05 -19.02
CA GLU A 25 -4.27 -10.33 -18.41
C GLU A 25 -4.03 -10.30 -16.90
N ILE A 26 -4.99 -10.81 -16.12
CA ILE A 26 -4.90 -10.86 -14.67
C ILE A 26 -4.23 -12.15 -14.24
N TYR A 27 -3.08 -12.01 -13.57
CA TYR A 27 -2.36 -13.11 -12.94
C TYR A 27 -2.59 -13.09 -11.44
N TRP A 28 -2.81 -14.26 -10.85
CA TRP A 28 -3.03 -14.44 -9.41
C TRP A 28 -1.80 -15.04 -8.75
N TYR A 29 -1.32 -14.40 -7.68
CA TYR A 29 -0.05 -14.73 -7.04
C TYR A 29 -0.24 -15.17 -5.58
N ALA A 30 0.54 -16.17 -5.20
CA ALA A 30 0.72 -16.64 -3.82
C ALA A 30 2.19 -17.05 -3.64
N PRO A 31 3.11 -16.09 -3.47
CA PRO A 31 4.54 -16.36 -3.46
C PRO A 31 4.96 -17.22 -2.25
N ASP A 32 5.97 -18.07 -2.48
CA ASP A 32 6.66 -18.84 -1.44
C ASP A 32 8.19 -18.74 -1.69
N PRO A 33 8.96 -18.06 -0.82
CA PRO A 33 8.53 -17.41 0.42
C PRO A 33 7.72 -16.12 0.18
N ARG A 34 6.84 -15.76 1.14
CA ARG A 34 6.05 -14.52 1.15
C ARG A 34 6.64 -13.48 2.10
N ALA A 35 6.81 -12.25 1.63
CA ALA A 35 7.45 -11.20 2.38
C ALA A 35 6.48 -10.41 3.27
N ILE A 36 6.91 -10.10 4.50
CA ILE A 36 6.11 -9.33 5.47
C ILE A 36 6.94 -8.20 6.08
N LEU A 37 6.28 -7.14 6.53
CA LEU A 37 6.89 -6.15 7.43
C LEU A 37 6.47 -6.46 8.87
N PRO A 38 7.38 -6.95 9.73
CA PRO A 38 7.05 -7.27 11.11
C PRO A 38 6.55 -6.03 11.85
N LEU A 39 5.31 -6.08 12.33
CA LEU A 39 4.77 -4.95 13.08
C LEU A 39 5.56 -4.72 14.36
N ASP A 40 5.96 -5.73 15.13
CA ASP A 40 6.70 -5.50 16.38
C ASP A 40 8.17 -5.09 16.18
N ASN A 41 8.79 -5.54 15.08
CA ASN A 41 10.21 -5.30 14.79
C ASN A 41 10.44 -4.38 13.57
N PHE A 42 9.47 -3.53 13.25
CA PHE A 42 9.61 -2.54 12.17
C PHE A 42 10.83 -1.65 12.42
N HIS A 43 11.80 -1.69 11.51
CA HIS A 43 12.98 -0.85 11.59
C HIS A 43 12.66 0.54 11.08
N LEU A 44 12.74 1.54 11.97
CA LEU A 44 12.61 2.95 11.60
C LEU A 44 14.01 3.58 11.47
N PRO A 45 14.50 3.88 10.24
CA PRO A 45 15.78 4.54 10.07
C PRO A 45 15.85 5.86 10.83
N ARG A 46 16.99 6.14 11.48
CA ARG A 46 17.18 7.35 12.31
C ARG A 46 16.91 8.66 11.55
N SER A 47 17.29 8.73 10.28
CA SER A 47 17.03 9.89 9.42
C SER A 47 15.53 10.08 9.19
N LEU A 48 14.80 9.00 8.90
CA LEU A 48 13.35 9.05 8.72
C LEU A 48 12.63 9.40 10.02
N ALA A 49 13.08 8.89 11.17
CA ALA A 49 12.54 9.29 12.48
C ALA A 49 12.62 10.81 12.70
N ARG A 50 13.69 11.46 12.23
CA ARG A 50 13.82 12.92 12.27
C ARG A 50 12.81 13.60 11.35
N THR A 51 12.64 13.10 10.11
CA THR A 51 11.64 13.61 9.16
C THR A 51 10.23 13.53 9.74
N VAL A 52 9.84 12.39 10.32
CA VAL A 52 8.52 12.20 10.96
C VAL A 52 8.31 13.21 12.09
N LYS A 53 9.31 13.40 12.95
CA LYS A 53 9.25 14.36 14.07
C LYS A 53 9.11 15.82 13.62
N GLN A 54 9.58 16.18 12.43
CA GLN A 54 9.44 17.52 11.88
C GLN A 54 8.01 17.85 11.46
N LYS A 55 7.11 16.85 11.34
CA LYS A 55 5.71 17.03 10.94
C LYS A 55 5.56 17.85 9.65
N LYS A 56 6.46 17.62 8.69
CA LYS A 56 6.44 18.27 7.36
C LYS A 56 5.24 17.86 6.50
N TYR A 57 4.70 16.67 6.78
CA TYR A 57 3.56 16.12 6.08
C TYR A 57 2.40 16.00 7.06
N GLU A 58 1.22 16.44 6.62
CA GLU A 58 -0.04 16.09 7.24
C GLU A 58 -0.42 14.68 6.78
N VAL A 59 -0.64 13.76 7.71
CA VAL A 59 -1.07 12.41 7.38
C VAL A 59 -2.60 12.31 7.46
N ARG A 60 -3.21 11.82 6.39
CA ARG A 60 -4.64 11.51 6.31
C ARG A 60 -4.86 10.04 5.96
N ILE A 61 -6.03 9.52 6.29
CA ILE A 61 -6.44 8.16 5.98
C ILE A 61 -7.79 8.24 5.29
N ASP A 62 -7.95 7.51 4.19
CA ASP A 62 -9.24 7.35 3.49
C ASP A 62 -9.88 8.67 3.03
N THR A 63 -9.07 9.68 2.67
CA THR A 63 -9.58 10.97 2.16
C THR A 63 -9.39 11.15 0.65
N ALA A 64 -8.51 10.35 0.03
CA ALA A 64 -8.22 10.43 -1.39
C ALA A 64 -7.80 9.07 -1.99
N PHE A 65 -8.54 7.99 -1.69
CA PHE A 65 -8.17 6.62 -2.06
C PHE A 65 -7.86 6.42 -3.55
N ALA A 66 -8.80 6.77 -4.43
CA ALA A 66 -8.63 6.62 -5.87
C ALA A 66 -7.46 7.47 -6.41
N ASP A 67 -7.23 8.65 -5.84
CA ASP A 67 -6.09 9.49 -6.23
C ASP A 67 -4.75 8.88 -5.81
N VAL A 68 -4.69 8.22 -4.66
CA VAL A 68 -3.50 7.47 -4.22
C VAL A 68 -3.23 6.30 -5.17
N MET A 69 -4.24 5.53 -5.55
CA MET A 69 -4.08 4.44 -6.53
C MET A 69 -3.61 4.96 -7.89
N ARG A 70 -4.28 5.99 -8.44
CA ARG A 70 -3.87 6.61 -9.70
C ARG A 70 -2.47 7.21 -9.61
N ALA A 71 -2.04 7.70 -8.44
CA ALA A 71 -0.67 8.16 -8.25
C ALA A 71 0.34 7.00 -8.20
N CYS A 72 -0.04 5.83 -7.68
CA CYS A 72 0.76 4.61 -7.74
C CYS A 72 0.85 4.01 -9.15
N ALA A 73 -0.16 4.26 -10.00
CA ALA A 73 -0.21 3.83 -11.39
C ALA A 73 0.69 4.64 -12.34
N ARG A 74 1.20 5.81 -11.90
CA ARG A 74 2.08 6.64 -12.74
C ARG A 74 3.45 6.03 -12.85
N SER A 75 4.00 6.01 -14.05
CA SER A 75 5.41 5.68 -14.30
C SER A 75 6.33 6.62 -13.51
N ALA A 76 7.41 6.06 -12.98
CA ALA A 76 8.46 6.78 -12.28
C ALA A 76 9.83 6.16 -12.64
N PRO A 77 10.95 6.87 -12.44
CA PRO A 77 12.28 6.28 -12.66
C PRO A 77 12.45 4.98 -11.86
N GLY A 78 12.73 3.87 -12.55
CA GLY A 78 12.84 2.53 -11.95
C GLY A 78 11.51 1.77 -11.76
N ARG A 79 10.38 2.37 -12.17
CA ARG A 79 9.06 1.75 -12.28
C ARG A 79 8.36 2.34 -13.51
N GLU A 80 8.86 1.97 -14.68
CA GLU A 80 8.38 2.49 -15.96
C GLU A 80 7.02 1.89 -16.30
N ASP A 81 6.82 0.62 -15.96
CA ASP A 81 5.56 -0.11 -16.12
C ASP A 81 4.88 -0.34 -14.77
N THR A 82 3.55 -0.19 -14.75
CA THR A 82 2.73 -0.51 -13.58
C THR A 82 1.55 -1.37 -14.01
N TRP A 83 1.24 -2.37 -13.18
CA TRP A 83 0.09 -3.26 -13.35
C TRP A 83 -1.25 -2.61 -12.96
N ILE A 84 -1.25 -1.36 -12.50
CA ILE A 84 -2.45 -0.72 -11.96
C ILE A 84 -3.20 -0.04 -13.11
N SER A 85 -4.13 -0.75 -13.74
CA SER A 85 -5.03 -0.21 -14.74
C SER A 85 -6.22 0.53 -14.11
N GLU A 86 -7.00 1.27 -14.91
CA GLU A 86 -8.22 1.93 -14.40
C GLU A 86 -9.29 0.91 -13.96
N GLU A 87 -9.31 -0.30 -14.53
CA GLU A 87 -10.16 -1.40 -14.04
C GLU A 87 -9.80 -1.78 -12.61
N PHE A 88 -8.50 -1.87 -12.29
CA PHE A 88 -8.05 -2.10 -10.93
C PHE A 88 -8.41 -0.93 -10.00
N VAL A 89 -8.27 0.32 -10.46
CA VAL A 89 -8.71 1.49 -9.68
C VAL A 89 -10.20 1.40 -9.35
N GLU A 90 -11.04 1.02 -10.33
CA GLU A 90 -12.48 0.84 -10.14
C GLU A 90 -12.78 -0.23 -9.08
N VAL A 91 -12.22 -1.44 -9.23
CA VAL A 91 -12.50 -2.58 -8.34
C VAL A 91 -12.02 -2.32 -6.91
N TYR A 92 -10.81 -1.78 -6.74
CA TYR A 92 -10.31 -1.45 -5.39
C TYR A 92 -11.05 -0.26 -4.77
N SER A 93 -11.58 0.67 -5.57
CA SER A 93 -12.44 1.73 -5.06
C SER A 93 -13.77 1.16 -4.53
N GLN A 94 -14.32 0.14 -5.18
CA GLN A 94 -15.49 -0.59 -4.64
C GLN A 94 -15.14 -1.28 -3.31
N LEU A 95 -13.95 -1.88 -3.17
CA LEU A 95 -13.50 -2.41 -1.88
C LEU A 95 -13.31 -1.33 -0.83
N HIS A 96 -12.85 -0.14 -1.22
CA HIS A 96 -12.73 1.00 -0.32
C HIS A 96 -14.09 1.45 0.20
N GLU A 97 -15.07 1.60 -0.69
CA GLU A 97 -16.46 1.92 -0.33
C GLU A 97 -17.09 0.86 0.57
N ALA A 98 -16.74 -0.41 0.37
CA ALA A 98 -17.16 -1.52 1.22
C ALA A 98 -16.38 -1.60 2.56
N GLY A 99 -15.39 -0.75 2.79
CA GLY A 99 -14.62 -0.69 4.04
C GLY A 99 -13.49 -1.72 4.15
N PHE A 100 -13.05 -2.31 3.04
CA PHE A 100 -11.97 -3.29 3.00
C PHE A 100 -10.66 -2.75 2.41
N ALA A 101 -10.70 -1.72 1.57
CA ALA A 101 -9.47 -1.10 1.06
C ALA A 101 -9.26 0.29 1.67
N HIS A 102 -8.01 0.63 1.99
CA HIS A 102 -7.67 1.85 2.70
C HIS A 102 -6.45 2.54 2.12
N SER A 103 -6.42 3.87 2.20
CA SER A 103 -5.29 4.71 1.83
C SER A 103 -4.66 5.37 3.04
N VAL A 104 -3.33 5.52 3.01
CA VAL A 104 -2.60 6.41 3.93
C VAL A 104 -1.85 7.44 3.11
N GLU A 105 -2.10 8.70 3.39
CA GLU A 105 -1.78 9.81 2.52
C GLU A 105 -0.85 10.80 3.22
N SER A 106 0.17 11.25 2.53
CA SER A 106 1.07 12.33 2.96
C SER A 106 0.77 13.59 2.17
N TRP A 107 0.25 14.60 2.86
CA TRP A 107 -0.13 15.90 2.31
C TRP A 107 0.90 16.97 2.69
N GLN A 108 1.22 17.86 1.75
CA GLN A 108 2.07 19.03 1.97
C GLN A 108 1.43 20.23 1.29
N ASP A 109 1.17 21.31 2.04
CA ASP A 109 0.57 22.54 1.53
C ASP A 109 -0.72 22.30 0.72
N GLY A 110 -1.57 21.40 1.23
CA GLY A 110 -2.84 21.01 0.60
C GLY A 110 -2.70 20.10 -0.63
N ARG A 111 -1.49 19.63 -0.97
CA ARG A 111 -1.23 18.73 -2.09
C ARG A 111 -0.90 17.33 -1.61
N LEU A 112 -1.46 16.32 -2.26
CA LEU A 112 -1.12 14.91 -2.07
C LEU A 112 0.27 14.65 -2.69
N VAL A 113 1.28 14.40 -1.86
CA VAL A 113 2.70 14.28 -2.30
C VAL A 113 3.32 12.91 -2.02
N GLY A 114 2.56 11.99 -1.45
CA GLY A 114 2.95 10.60 -1.29
C GLY A 114 1.84 9.83 -0.58
N GLY A 115 1.95 8.52 -0.60
CA GLY A 115 0.97 7.67 0.05
C GLY A 115 1.13 6.22 -0.35
N LEU A 116 0.28 5.40 0.23
CA LEU A 116 0.13 3.98 -0.08
C LEU A 116 -1.33 3.59 0.05
N TYR A 117 -1.70 2.48 -0.58
CA TYR A 117 -3.00 1.85 -0.36
C TYR A 117 -2.82 0.36 -0.06
N GLY A 118 -3.86 -0.25 0.48
CA GLY A 118 -3.87 -1.67 0.78
C GLY A 118 -5.26 -2.21 1.13
N VAL A 119 -5.34 -3.52 1.31
CA VAL A 119 -6.58 -4.23 1.69
C VAL A 119 -6.46 -4.78 3.10
N ALA A 120 -7.46 -4.50 3.92
CA ALA A 120 -7.59 -4.96 5.29
C ALA A 120 -8.66 -6.05 5.40
N VAL A 121 -8.28 -7.20 5.95
CA VAL A 121 -9.21 -8.28 6.31
C VAL A 121 -8.94 -8.65 7.76
N ASN A 122 -9.87 -8.33 8.66
CA ASN A 122 -9.67 -8.50 10.11
C ASN A 122 -8.36 -7.85 10.58
N SER A 123 -7.45 -8.62 11.19
CA SER A 123 -6.14 -8.16 11.69
C SER A 123 -5.00 -8.34 10.69
N PHE A 124 -5.31 -8.48 9.41
CA PHE A 124 -4.37 -8.58 8.30
C PHE A 124 -4.49 -7.36 7.39
N PHE A 125 -3.36 -6.77 7.01
CA PHE A 125 -3.29 -5.70 6.03
C PHE A 125 -2.30 -6.07 4.91
N ALA A 126 -2.77 -6.16 3.68
CA ALA A 126 -1.93 -6.28 2.49
C ALA A 126 -1.61 -4.89 1.94
N GLY A 127 -0.35 -4.46 2.02
CA GLY A 127 0.09 -3.22 1.40
C GLY A 127 0.32 -3.45 -0.09
N GLU A 128 -0.42 -2.76 -0.96
CA GLU A 128 -0.40 -3.04 -2.40
C GLU A 128 0.65 -2.22 -3.16
N SER A 129 0.61 -0.91 -2.98
CA SER A 129 1.54 -0.03 -3.66
C SER A 129 1.69 1.30 -2.94
N MET A 130 2.77 1.99 -3.28
CA MET A 130 3.05 3.31 -2.77
C MET A 130 3.67 4.21 -3.83
N PHE A 131 3.49 5.52 -3.66
CA PHE A 131 4.08 6.54 -4.52
C PHE A 131 4.65 7.68 -3.68
N SER A 132 5.63 8.39 -4.23
CA SER A 132 6.27 9.53 -3.57
C SER A 132 6.61 10.60 -4.61
N GLN A 133 6.11 11.82 -4.40
CA GLN A 133 6.42 13.01 -5.19
C GLN A 133 7.25 14.04 -4.40
N ALA A 134 7.32 13.88 -3.08
CA ALA A 134 8.25 14.60 -2.21
C ALA A 134 9.17 13.62 -1.47
N ARG A 135 10.32 14.11 -1.01
CA ARG A 135 11.31 13.32 -0.28
C ARG A 135 10.71 12.71 0.97
N ASP A 136 10.83 11.38 1.10
CA ASP A 136 10.35 10.62 2.26
C ASP A 136 8.82 10.61 2.47
N ALA A 137 8.01 11.20 1.57
CA ALA A 137 6.56 11.28 1.72
C ALA A 137 5.89 9.90 1.80
N SER A 138 6.22 8.96 0.90
CA SER A 138 5.70 7.58 0.99
C SER A 138 6.17 6.85 2.25
N LYS A 139 7.41 7.11 2.69
CA LYS A 139 7.98 6.51 3.90
C LYS A 139 7.26 7.01 5.16
N VAL A 140 6.87 8.28 5.18
CA VAL A 140 6.08 8.85 6.27
C VAL A 140 4.68 8.22 6.31
N ALA A 141 4.05 7.99 5.16
CA ALA A 141 2.79 7.24 5.08
C ALA A 141 2.95 5.80 5.59
N LEU A 142 4.03 5.09 5.22
CA LEU A 142 4.33 3.74 5.72
C LEU A 142 4.52 3.71 7.24
N VAL A 143 5.27 4.66 7.80
CA VAL A 143 5.46 4.76 9.26
C VAL A 143 4.12 5.02 9.96
N ALA A 144 3.27 5.88 9.39
CA ALA A 144 1.94 6.13 9.92
C ALA A 144 1.04 4.90 9.85
N LEU A 145 1.06 4.15 8.74
CA LEU A 145 0.36 2.88 8.61
C LEU A 145 0.79 1.91 9.71
N VAL A 146 2.09 1.64 9.84
CA VAL A 146 2.60 0.69 10.85
C VAL A 146 2.18 1.10 12.26
N ASN A 147 2.26 2.39 12.59
CA ASN A 147 1.80 2.89 13.87
C ASN A 147 0.29 2.70 14.06
N TYR A 148 -0.53 2.96 13.03
CA TYR A 148 -1.97 2.76 13.06
C TYR A 148 -2.34 1.28 13.27
N LEU A 149 -1.73 0.38 12.49
CA LEU A 149 -1.92 -1.07 12.58
C LEU A 149 -1.58 -1.60 13.99
N ARG A 150 -0.44 -1.18 14.57
CA ARG A 150 -0.05 -1.52 15.95
C ARG A 150 -1.10 -1.08 16.97
N GLN A 151 -1.57 0.17 16.89
CA GLN A 151 -2.58 0.71 17.81
C GLN A 151 -3.91 -0.05 17.71
N ARG A 152 -4.24 -0.56 16.52
CA ARG A 152 -5.41 -1.39 16.25
C ARG A 152 -5.20 -2.88 16.48
N ARG A 153 -4.01 -3.30 16.94
CA ARG A 153 -3.64 -4.70 17.22
C ARG A 153 -3.77 -5.60 15.98
N PHE A 154 -3.45 -5.06 14.81
CA PHE A 154 -3.22 -5.90 13.63
C PHE A 154 -2.03 -6.84 13.90
N LEU A 155 -2.09 -8.02 13.29
CA LEU A 155 -1.09 -9.07 13.46
C LEU A 155 -0.10 -9.09 12.30
N LEU A 156 -0.55 -8.71 11.10
CA LEU A 156 0.25 -8.87 9.89
C LEU A 156 0.14 -7.65 8.96
N LEU A 157 1.30 -7.16 8.53
CA LEU A 157 1.46 -6.28 7.37
C LEU A 157 2.18 -7.08 6.28
N ASP A 158 1.42 -7.51 5.29
CA ASP A 158 1.90 -8.21 4.11
C ASP A 158 2.39 -7.22 3.06
N VAL A 159 3.54 -7.53 2.46
CA VAL A 159 4.16 -6.71 1.40
C VAL A 159 4.50 -7.55 0.17
N GLN A 160 3.93 -8.75 0.09
CA GLN A 160 4.00 -9.73 -1.00
C GLN A 160 5.43 -10.18 -1.36
N PHE A 161 6.24 -9.27 -1.89
CA PHE A 161 7.61 -9.46 -2.33
C PHE A 161 8.59 -8.56 -1.56
N THR A 162 9.80 -9.07 -1.33
CA THR A 162 10.89 -8.21 -0.84
C THR A 162 11.32 -7.22 -1.93
N THR A 163 11.70 -6.01 -1.51
CA THR A 163 12.34 -5.04 -2.38
C THR A 163 13.48 -4.33 -1.64
N PRO A 164 14.52 -3.84 -2.34
CA PRO A 164 15.60 -3.06 -1.71
C PRO A 164 15.10 -1.81 -0.94
N HIS A 165 13.90 -1.33 -1.27
CA HIS A 165 13.24 -0.26 -0.51
C HIS A 165 12.77 -0.75 0.86
N LEU A 166 12.08 -1.90 0.89
CA LEU A 166 11.47 -2.49 2.10
C LEU A 166 12.49 -3.14 3.04
N GLU A 167 13.63 -3.61 2.53
CA GLU A 167 14.76 -4.08 3.35
C GLU A 167 15.21 -3.06 4.39
N ARG A 168 15.13 -1.77 4.05
CA ARG A 168 15.47 -0.67 4.97
C ARG A 168 14.50 -0.53 6.14
N PHE A 169 13.40 -1.26 6.12
CA PHE A 169 12.36 -1.26 7.15
C PHE A 169 12.27 -2.59 7.89
N GLY A 170 13.16 -3.54 7.58
CA GLY A 170 13.22 -4.84 8.25
C GLY A 170 12.22 -5.87 7.70
N VAL A 171 11.94 -5.83 6.39
CA VAL A 171 11.19 -6.89 5.71
C VAL A 171 11.88 -8.25 5.94
N ILE A 172 11.07 -9.30 6.14
CA ILE A 172 11.51 -10.69 6.26
C ILE A 172 10.71 -11.59 5.33
#